data_AF-A0A257GJK6-F1
#
_entry.id   AF-A0A257GJK6-F1
#
_cell.length_a   1.000
_cell.length_b   1.000
_cell.length_c   1.000
_cell.angle_alpha   90.00
_cell.angle_beta   90.00
_cell.angle_gamma   90.00
#
_symmetry.space_group_name_H-M   'P 1'
#
loop_
_entity.id
_entity.type
_entity.pdbx_description
1 polymer ?
#
loop_
_entity_poly.entity_id
_entity_poly.type
_entity_poly.pdbx_seq_one_letter_code
_entity_poly.pdbx_strand_id
1 'polypeptide(L)'
;MNIEKTISDLPNTETKKLKDLLVNANRVLSKDPKHLQAAHLRDALTEELARRKVSNRTRVGPLWWEPHDPDVAEFFAYDKAQSTIPVAAIFKRATHTATRKAVYSVRIGDHTLAGQFAEVAEARRAGSEAWEKWRRP
;
A
#
# COMPACT_ATOMS: atom_id res chain seq x y z
N MET A 1 -23.66 9.93 17.61
CA MET A 1 -22.53 10.20 16.70
C MET A 1 -23.11 10.40 15.31
N ASN A 2 -22.82 11.52 14.63
CA ASN A 2 -23.33 11.75 13.27
C ASN A 2 -22.35 11.15 12.26
N ILE A 3 -22.71 10.00 11.69
CA ILE A 3 -21.85 9.24 10.78
C ILE A 3 -21.52 10.04 9.51
N GLU A 4 -22.46 10.83 9.01
CA GLU A 4 -22.29 11.66 7.81
C GLU A 4 -21.26 12.76 8.03
N LYS A 5 -21.22 13.34 9.25
CA LYS A 5 -20.18 14.30 9.62
C LYS A 5 -18.80 13.61 9.65
N THR A 6 -18.71 12.43 10.26
CA THR A 6 -17.46 11.65 10.27
C THR A 6 -16.98 11.29 8.86
N ILE A 7 -17.90 10.89 7.97
CA ILE A 7 -17.60 10.57 6.57
C ILE A 7 -17.11 11.82 5.82
N SER A 8 -17.75 12.96 6.04
CA SER A 8 -17.35 14.24 5.43
C SER A 8 -15.96 14.71 5.86
N ASP A 9 -15.54 14.37 7.08
CA ASP A 9 -14.23 14.73 7.64
C ASP A 9 -13.11 13.75 7.26
N LEU A 10 -13.41 12.62 6.61
CA LEU A 10 -12.41 11.61 6.24
C LEU A 10 -11.25 12.17 5.39
N PRO A 11 -11.45 13.03 4.37
CA PRO A 11 -10.36 13.57 3.56
C PRO A 11 -9.30 14.34 4.37
N ASN A 12 -9.69 14.92 5.52
CA ASN A 12 -8.81 15.69 6.39
C ASN A 12 -8.26 14.87 7.58
N THR A 13 -8.70 13.62 7.72
CA THR A 13 -8.30 12.74 8.82
C THR A 13 -6.97 12.05 8.50
N GLU A 14 -6.09 11.90 9.50
CA GLU A 14 -4.81 11.19 9.34
C GLU A 14 -5.02 9.70 8.96
N THR A 15 -4.15 9.16 8.10
CA THR A 15 -4.26 7.76 7.64
C THR A 15 -4.27 6.74 8.79
N LYS A 16 -3.51 6.96 9.86
CA LYS A 16 -3.53 6.10 11.06
C LYS A 16 -4.91 6.07 11.70
N LYS A 17 -5.52 7.25 11.89
CA LYS A 17 -6.88 7.37 12.45
C LYS A 17 -7.92 6.71 11.54
N LEU A 18 -7.78 6.82 10.21
CA LEU A 18 -8.65 6.10 9.27
C LEU A 18 -8.56 4.58 9.44
N LYS A 19 -7.36 4.03 9.58
CA LYS A 19 -7.16 2.59 9.86
C LYS A 19 -7.79 2.18 11.19
N ASP A 20 -7.59 2.96 12.25
CA ASP A 20 -8.17 2.68 13.57
C ASP A 20 -9.71 2.70 13.52
N LEU A 21 -10.30 3.67 12.82
CA LEU A 21 -11.75 3.73 12.57
C LEU A 21 -12.24 2.51 11.79
N LEU A 22 -11.48 2.04 10.80
CA LEU A 22 -11.84 0.88 10.00
C LEU A 22 -11.82 -0.40 10.84
N VAL A 23 -10.79 -0.59 11.68
CA VAL A 23 -10.72 -1.71 12.64
C VAL A 23 -11.92 -1.70 13.58
N ASN A 24 -12.28 -0.52 14.10
CA ASN A 24 -13.44 -0.37 14.98
C ASN A 24 -14.77 -0.69 14.26
N ALA A 25 -14.96 -0.20 13.03
CA ALA A 25 -16.15 -0.49 12.23
C ALA A 25 -16.27 -2.00 11.96
N ASN A 26 -15.16 -2.65 11.59
CA ASN A 26 -15.11 -4.11 11.40
C ASN A 26 -15.40 -4.89 12.69
N ARG A 27 -14.94 -4.40 13.85
CA ARG A 27 -15.25 -5.01 15.16
C ARG A 27 -16.73 -4.88 15.54
N VAL A 28 -17.39 -3.79 15.14
CA VAL A 28 -18.84 -3.66 15.32
C VAL A 28 -19.56 -4.63 14.40
N LEU A 29 -19.19 -4.67 13.12
CA LEU A 29 -19.79 -5.55 12.12
C LEU A 29 -19.58 -7.05 12.41
N SER A 30 -18.50 -7.42 13.08
CA SER A 30 -18.29 -8.82 13.48
C SER A 30 -19.25 -9.27 14.60
N LYS A 31 -19.74 -8.33 15.42
CA LYS A 31 -20.73 -8.59 16.48
C LYS A 31 -22.16 -8.40 15.99
N ASP A 32 -22.37 -7.41 15.12
CA ASP A 32 -23.64 -7.11 14.48
C ASP A 32 -23.43 -6.84 12.97
N PRO A 33 -23.52 -7.89 12.14
CA PRO A 33 -23.34 -7.76 10.69
C PRO A 33 -24.37 -6.88 9.99
N LYS A 34 -25.51 -6.58 10.64
CA LYS A 34 -26.61 -5.78 10.07
C LYS A 34 -26.54 -4.31 10.50
N HIS A 35 -25.49 -3.91 11.22
CA HIS A 35 -25.33 -2.55 11.71
C HIS A 35 -25.06 -1.55 10.57
N LEU A 36 -26.13 -0.97 10.02
CA LEU A 36 -26.11 -0.11 8.81
C LEU A 36 -25.08 1.01 8.86
N GLN A 37 -24.97 1.75 9.97
CA GLN A 37 -24.01 2.85 10.08
C GLN A 37 -22.55 2.38 10.08
N ALA A 38 -22.29 1.18 10.61
CA ALA A 38 -20.93 0.64 10.67
C ALA A 38 -20.53 0.11 9.29
N ALA A 39 -21.47 -0.47 8.54
CA ALA A 39 -21.27 -0.84 7.14
C ALA A 39 -21.00 0.40 6.28
N HIS A 40 -21.83 1.43 6.40
CA HIS A 40 -21.64 2.69 5.66
C HIS A 40 -20.28 3.33 5.94
N LEU A 41 -19.88 3.40 7.22
CA LEU A 41 -18.58 3.94 7.61
C LEU A 41 -17.41 3.08 7.07
N ARG A 42 -17.51 1.75 7.16
CA ARG A 42 -16.49 0.84 6.62
C ARG A 42 -16.28 1.08 5.13
N ASP A 43 -17.37 1.23 4.36
CA ASP A 43 -17.30 1.40 2.92
C ASP A 43 -16.66 2.75 2.56
N ALA A 44 -17.07 3.83 3.21
CA ALA A 44 -16.47 5.16 3.05
C ALA A 44 -14.97 5.20 3.43
N LEU A 45 -14.59 4.54 4.53
CA LEU A 45 -13.18 4.41 4.94
C LEU A 45 -12.36 3.61 3.94
N THR A 46 -12.93 2.54 3.38
CA THR A 46 -12.26 1.70 2.39
C THR A 46 -12.01 2.48 1.11
N GLU A 47 -13.00 3.24 0.64
CA GLU A 47 -12.88 4.09 -0.55
C GLU A 47 -11.85 5.21 -0.35
N GLU A 48 -11.89 5.89 0.79
CA GLU A 48 -10.91 6.94 1.14
C GLU A 48 -9.48 6.40 1.14
N LEU A 49 -9.25 5.26 1.80
CA LEU A 49 -7.94 4.64 1.87
C LEU A 49 -7.45 4.18 0.48
N ALA A 50 -8.33 3.61 -0.34
CA ALA A 50 -8.00 3.24 -1.72
C ALA A 50 -7.60 4.47 -2.56
N ARG A 51 -8.38 5.56 -2.47
CA ARG A 51 -8.08 6.82 -3.15
C ARG A 51 -6.72 7.38 -2.74
N ARG A 52 -6.44 7.40 -1.42
CA ARG A 52 -5.15 7.86 -0.89
C ARG A 52 -3.98 6.98 -1.32
N LYS A 53 -4.19 5.66 -1.40
CA LYS A 53 -3.16 4.73 -1.87
C LYS A 53 -2.71 5.07 -3.28
N VAL A 54 -3.64 5.47 -4.15
CA VAL A 54 -3.35 5.90 -5.53
C VAL A 54 -2.75 7.30 -5.57
N SER A 55 -3.32 8.27 -4.85
CA SER A 55 -2.82 9.67 -4.85
C SER A 55 -1.42 9.81 -4.27
N ASN A 56 -1.06 8.97 -3.29
CA ASN A 56 0.22 9.03 -2.60
C ASN A 56 1.29 8.12 -3.23
N ARG A 57 1.03 7.59 -4.43
CA ARG A 57 2.06 6.85 -5.17
C ARG A 57 3.26 7.74 -5.44
N THR A 58 4.44 7.23 -5.15
CA THR A 58 5.70 7.94 -5.38
C THR A 58 6.31 7.47 -6.69
N ARG A 59 6.62 8.39 -7.59
CA ARG A 59 7.34 8.07 -8.83
C ARG A 59 8.82 7.85 -8.53
N VAL A 60 9.35 6.69 -8.91
CA VAL A 60 10.79 6.39 -8.87
C VAL A 60 11.18 5.86 -10.25
N GLY A 61 12.02 6.57 -10.98
CA GLY A 61 12.29 6.26 -12.38
C GLY A 61 10.99 6.19 -13.22
N PRO A 62 10.79 5.12 -14.01
CA PRO A 62 9.56 4.94 -14.80
C PRO A 62 8.35 4.41 -14.02
N LEU A 63 8.52 3.94 -12.77
CA LEU A 63 7.46 3.28 -12.01
C LEU A 63 6.82 4.20 -10.96
N TRP A 64 5.53 3.96 -10.72
CA TRP A 64 4.75 4.57 -9.65
C TRP A 64 4.57 3.56 -8.52
N TRP A 65 5.31 3.74 -7.42
CA TRP A 65 5.29 2.84 -6.28
C TRP A 65 4.24 3.24 -5.26
N GLU A 66 3.52 2.25 -4.73
CA GLU A 66 2.61 2.46 -3.60
C GLU A 66 3.36 2.98 -2.37
N PRO A 67 2.69 3.79 -1.53
CA PRO A 67 3.26 4.17 -0.24
C PRO A 67 3.61 2.92 0.57
N HIS A 68 4.76 2.96 1.25
CA HIS A 68 5.16 1.88 2.13
C HIS A 68 4.28 1.92 3.38
N ASP A 69 3.64 0.79 3.66
CA ASP A 69 2.86 0.56 4.86
C ASP A 69 3.55 -0.53 5.69
N PRO A 70 4.06 -0.22 6.91
CA PRO A 70 4.74 -1.19 7.75
C PRO A 70 3.89 -2.42 8.11
N ASP A 71 2.57 -2.29 8.06
CA ASP A 71 1.62 -3.35 8.37
C ASP A 71 1.38 -4.29 7.17
N VAL A 72 1.84 -3.93 5.98
CA VAL A 72 1.62 -4.68 4.74
C VAL A 72 2.94 -5.26 4.24
N ALA A 73 2.99 -6.58 4.13
CA ALA A 73 4.21 -7.30 3.75
C ALA A 73 4.61 -7.12 2.27
N GLU A 74 3.66 -6.74 1.42
CA GLU A 74 3.84 -6.54 -0.02
C GLU A 74 3.23 -5.21 -0.47
N PHE A 75 3.94 -4.48 -1.33
CA PHE A 75 3.40 -3.30 -1.98
C PHE A 75 3.90 -3.18 -3.40
N PHE A 76 3.08 -2.58 -4.25
CA PHE A 76 3.20 -2.73 -5.70
C PHE A 76 3.77 -1.49 -6.39
N ALA A 77 4.17 -1.68 -7.64
CA ALA A 77 4.47 -0.60 -8.58
C ALA A 77 3.68 -0.75 -9.88
N TYR A 78 3.47 0.40 -10.51
CA TYR A 78 2.64 0.56 -11.69
C TYR A 78 3.39 1.31 -12.78
N ASP A 79 3.08 1.00 -14.04
CA ASP A 79 3.60 1.70 -15.21
C ASP A 79 3.07 3.14 -15.33
N LYS A 80 1.84 3.37 -14.87
CA LYS A 80 1.15 4.67 -14.86
C LYS A 80 0.59 4.98 -13.47
N ALA A 81 0.49 6.27 -13.15
CA ALA A 81 0.01 6.76 -11.86
C ALA A 81 -1.36 6.18 -11.45
N GLN A 82 -2.27 6.03 -12.42
CA GLN A 82 -3.65 5.57 -12.21
C GLN A 82 -3.88 4.11 -12.62
N SER A 83 -2.83 3.36 -12.97
CA SER A 83 -3.00 1.96 -13.38
C SER A 83 -3.46 1.10 -12.20
N THR A 84 -4.26 0.09 -12.51
CA THR A 84 -4.75 -0.93 -11.55
C THR A 84 -3.97 -2.24 -11.66
N ILE A 85 -3.18 -2.42 -12.73
CA ILE A 85 -2.41 -3.64 -13.00
C ILE A 85 -0.97 -3.42 -12.52
N PRO A 86 -0.52 -4.12 -11.47
CA PRO A 86 0.85 -3.99 -10.98
C PRO A 86 1.83 -4.65 -11.96
N VAL A 87 2.98 -4.00 -12.17
CA VAL A 87 4.09 -4.54 -12.99
C VAL A 87 5.27 -4.97 -12.14
N ALA A 88 5.31 -4.54 -10.88
CA ALA A 88 6.35 -4.87 -9.93
C ALA A 88 5.80 -4.95 -8.50
N ALA A 89 6.52 -5.63 -7.62
CA ALA A 89 6.19 -5.77 -6.21
C ALA A 89 7.46 -5.79 -5.36
N ILE A 90 7.40 -5.20 -4.17
CA ILE A 90 8.40 -5.35 -3.12
C ILE A 90 7.80 -6.20 -2.00
N PHE A 91 8.58 -7.17 -1.52
CA PHE A 91 8.21 -8.06 -0.42
C PHE A 91 9.16 -7.90 0.73
N LYS A 92 8.63 -7.84 1.95
CA LYS A 92 9.41 -7.99 3.17
C LYS A 92 9.56 -9.49 3.48
N ARG A 93 10.75 -10.04 3.27
CA ARG A 93 11.10 -11.46 3.51
C ARG A 93 11.41 -11.77 4.97
N ALA A 94 11.83 -10.76 5.73
CA ALA A 94 12.24 -10.95 7.13
C ALA A 94 12.02 -9.67 7.95
N THR A 95 12.09 -9.82 9.26
CA THR A 95 12.22 -8.67 10.17
C THR A 95 13.67 -8.24 10.21
N HIS A 96 13.91 -6.92 10.16
CA HIS A 96 15.24 -6.38 10.39
C HIS A 96 15.74 -6.80 11.77
N THR A 97 16.96 -7.32 11.83
CA THR A 97 17.68 -7.55 13.07
C THR A 97 19.05 -6.87 13.00
N ALA A 98 19.76 -6.79 14.13
CA ALA A 98 21.12 -6.25 14.17
C ALA A 98 22.05 -6.95 13.16
N THR A 99 21.80 -8.23 12.87
CA THR A 99 22.57 -9.08 11.95
C THR A 99 21.96 -9.22 10.56
N ARG A 100 20.65 -9.03 10.40
CA ARG A 100 19.94 -9.13 9.12
C ARG A 100 19.35 -7.79 8.73
N LYS A 101 20.11 -7.05 7.92
CA LYS A 101 19.71 -5.74 7.41
C LYS A 101 19.01 -5.83 6.06
N ALA A 102 19.36 -6.77 5.19
CA ALA A 102 18.68 -6.94 3.90
C ALA A 102 17.42 -7.80 4.09
N VAL A 103 16.24 -7.19 3.95
CA VAL A 103 14.96 -7.89 4.19
C VAL A 103 13.96 -7.71 3.07
N TYR A 104 14.23 -6.83 2.10
CA TYR A 104 13.32 -6.60 0.99
C TYR A 104 13.79 -7.37 -0.26
N SER A 105 12.84 -7.95 -0.98
CA SER A 105 13.05 -8.51 -2.32
C SER A 105 12.14 -7.82 -3.31
N VAL A 106 12.55 -7.75 -4.57
CA VAL A 106 11.79 -7.12 -5.65
C VAL A 106 11.41 -8.17 -6.68
N ARG A 107 10.18 -8.14 -7.16
CA ARG A 107 9.71 -8.92 -8.31
C ARG A 107 9.21 -7.97 -9.39
N ILE A 108 9.56 -8.27 -10.65
CA ILE A 108 9.04 -7.59 -11.84
C ILE A 108 8.31 -8.64 -12.66
N GLY A 109 7.00 -8.50 -12.87
CA GLY A 109 6.16 -9.55 -13.43
C GLY A 109 6.34 -10.88 -12.69
N ASP A 110 6.88 -11.88 -13.37
CA ASP A 110 7.15 -13.22 -12.82
C ASP A 110 8.61 -13.43 -12.36
N HIS A 111 9.50 -12.47 -12.57
CA HIS A 111 10.92 -12.62 -12.20
C HIS A 111 11.26 -11.88 -10.92
N THR A 112 11.88 -12.60 -9.98
CA THR A 112 12.46 -11.99 -8.78
C THR A 112 13.85 -11.46 -9.11
N LEU A 113 14.14 -10.21 -8.76
CA LEU A 113 15.47 -9.65 -8.92
C LEU A 113 16.47 -10.36 -7.99
N ALA A 114 17.67 -10.63 -8.51
CA ALA A 114 18.74 -11.20 -7.71
C ALA A 114 19.17 -10.21 -6.62
N GLY A 115 19.20 -10.70 -5.38
CA GLY A 115 19.64 -9.92 -4.21
C GLY A 115 18.53 -9.61 -3.20
N GLN A 116 18.95 -8.98 -2.12
CA GLN A 116 18.08 -8.47 -1.06
C GLN A 116 18.49 -7.03 -0.75
N PHE A 117 17.50 -6.20 -0.41
CA PHE A 117 17.69 -4.77 -0.17
C PHE A 117 17.45 -4.46 1.30
N ALA A 118 18.26 -3.56 1.84
CA ALA A 118 18.11 -3.12 3.23
C ALA A 118 17.00 -2.09 3.36
N GLU A 119 16.89 -1.19 2.39
CA GLU A 119 15.94 -0.10 2.44
C GLU A 119 14.89 -0.20 1.31
N VAL A 120 13.65 0.22 1.62
CA VAL A 120 12.58 0.30 0.62
C VAL A 120 12.96 1.23 -0.54
N ALA A 121 13.68 2.32 -0.26
CA ALA A 121 14.15 3.25 -1.28
C ALA A 121 15.12 2.59 -2.28
N GLU A 122 15.98 1.69 -1.80
CA GLU A 122 16.88 0.90 -2.65
C GLU A 122 16.10 -0.10 -3.50
N ALA A 123 15.19 -0.84 -2.87
CA ALA A 123 14.33 -1.81 -3.56
C ALA A 123 13.51 -1.15 -4.67
N ARG A 124 12.92 0.02 -4.41
CA ARG A 124 12.17 0.80 -5.41
C ARG A 124 13.03 1.19 -6.59
N ARG A 125 14.22 1.73 -6.34
CA ARG A 125 15.16 2.13 -7.38
C ARG A 125 15.61 0.93 -8.23
N ALA A 126 16.02 -0.16 -7.59
CA ALA A 126 16.42 -1.39 -8.28
C ALA A 126 15.29 -1.95 -9.15
N GLY A 127 14.05 -1.96 -8.62
CA GLY A 127 12.88 -2.40 -9.39
C GLY A 127 12.58 -1.51 -10.59
N SER A 128 12.66 -0.20 -10.40
CA SER A 128 12.46 0.78 -11.46
C SER A 128 13.52 0.69 -12.56
N GLU A 129 14.79 0.51 -12.19
CA GLU A 129 15.90 0.32 -13.14
C GLU A 129 15.77 -1.00 -13.91
N ALA A 130 15.40 -2.09 -13.24
CA ALA A 130 15.20 -3.38 -13.89
C ALA A 130 14.05 -3.33 -14.91
N TRP A 131 12.95 -2.67 -14.56
CA TRP A 131 11.84 -2.45 -15.48
C TRP A 131 12.25 -1.62 -16.71
N GLU A 132 13.04 -0.57 -16.51
CA GLU A 132 13.54 0.25 -17.61
C GLU A 132 14.43 -0.55 -18.57
N LYS A 133 15.32 -1.38 -18.04
CA LYS A 133 16.18 -2.27 -18.84
C LYS A 133 15.36 -3.29 -19.62
N TRP A 134 14.34 -3.90 -19.01
CA TRP A 134 13.46 -4.83 -19.73
C TRP A 134 12.66 -4.19 -20.86
N ARG A 135 12.36 -2.89 -20.76
CA ARG A 135 11.65 -2.15 -21.81
C ARG A 135 12.55 -1.71 -22.97
N ARG A 136 13.87 -1.76 -22.80
CA ARG A 136 14.84 -1.39 -23.84
C ARG A 136 15.43 -2.68 -24.42
N PRO A 137 15.05 -3.08 -25.64
CA PRO A 137 15.63 -4.25 -26.30
C PRO A 137 17.13 -4.07 -26.57
#